data_AF-A0A2V7G220-F1
#
_entry.id   AF-A0A2V7G220-F1
#
_cell.length_a   1.000
_cell.length_b   1.000
_cell.length_c   1.000
_cell.angle_alpha   90.00
_cell.angle_beta   90.00
_cell.angle_gamma   90.00
#
_symmetry.space_group_name_H-M   'P 1'
#
loop_
_entity.id
_entity.type
_entity.pdbx_description
1 polymer ?
#
loop_
_entity_poly.entity_id
_entity_poly.type
_entity_poly.pdbx_seq_one_letter_code
_entity_poly.pdbx_strand_id
1 'polypeptide(L)'
;LDRIVEQGLSADYVLRETKRAVAGGGPRVKIWPGIDIDIPTGPAEKKTQPEDVYQAVRAAFQGGAHGVLLSRKYSEMKLANIRAAGRAVRELKPG
;
A
#
# COMPACT_ATOMS: atom_id res chain seq x y z
N LEU A 1 10.34 12.46 7.92
CA LEU A 1 9.77 12.56 6.56
C LEU A 1 10.81 13.00 5.53
N ASP A 2 11.99 13.45 5.97
CA ASP A 2 12.99 14.16 5.17
C ASP A 2 13.58 13.34 3.99
N ARG A 3 13.46 12.01 4.01
CA ARG A 3 13.95 11.10 2.96
C ARG A 3 12.85 10.44 2.12
N ILE A 4 11.61 10.94 2.18
CA ILE A 4 10.48 10.33 1.43
C ILE A 4 10.74 10.33 -0.08
N VAL A 5 11.38 11.37 -0.62
CA VAL A 5 11.72 11.44 -2.06
C VAL A 5 12.64 10.27 -2.48
N GLU A 6 13.54 9.86 -1.59
CA GLU A 6 14.54 8.81 -1.86
C GLU A 6 14.02 7.41 -1.51
N GLN A 7 13.17 7.29 -0.48
CA GLN A 7 12.81 6.01 0.14
C GLN A 7 11.33 5.64 -0.04
N GLY A 8 10.47 6.62 -0.33
CA GLY A 8 9.03 6.48 -0.25
C GLY A 8 8.53 6.39 1.20
N LEU A 9 7.22 6.18 1.34
CA LEU A 9 6.60 5.84 2.63
C LEU A 9 6.87 4.37 2.93
N SER A 10 7.23 4.07 4.19
CA SER A 10 7.52 2.70 4.61
C SER A 10 6.24 1.86 4.80
N ALA A 11 6.38 0.54 4.76
CA ALA A 11 5.30 -0.36 5.14
C ALA A 11 4.84 -0.14 6.60
N ASP A 12 5.76 0.22 7.51
CA ASP A 12 5.41 0.60 8.88
C ASP A 12 4.51 1.85 8.92
N TYR A 13 4.78 2.85 8.07
CA TYR A 13 3.88 4.01 7.94
C TYR A 13 2.48 3.57 7.53
N VAL A 14 2.36 2.71 6.52
CA VAL A 14 1.07 2.17 6.06
C VAL A 14 0.36 1.42 7.19
N LEU A 15 1.07 0.58 7.94
CA LEU A 15 0.52 -0.15 9.08
C LEU A 15 -0.05 0.81 10.14
N ARG A 16 0.74 1.79 10.59
CA ARG A 16 0.35 2.72 11.66
C ARG A 16 -0.82 3.60 11.25
N GLU A 17 -0.79 4.15 10.04
CA GLU A 17 -1.86 5.02 9.56
C GLU A 17 -3.15 4.24 9.28
N THR A 18 -3.04 2.99 8.81
CA THR A 18 -4.22 2.14 8.66
C THR A 18 -4.86 1.85 10.01
N LYS A 19 -4.07 1.46 11.02
CA LYS A 19 -4.57 1.22 12.39
C LYS A 19 -5.25 2.46 12.96
N ARG A 20 -4.62 3.63 12.81
CA ARG A 20 -5.17 4.92 13.27
C ARG A 20 -6.51 5.23 12.59
N ALA A 21 -6.59 5.04 11.26
CA ALA A 21 -7.80 5.30 10.50
C ALA A 21 -8.94 4.34 10.87
N VAL A 22 -8.64 3.04 11.04
CA VAL A 22 -9.61 2.03 11.49
C VAL A 22 -10.13 2.36 12.89
N ALA A 23 -9.25 2.70 13.83
CA ALA A 23 -9.66 3.09 15.18
C ALA A 23 -10.50 4.38 15.17
N GLY A 24 -10.14 5.37 14.36
CA GLY A 24 -10.85 6.64 14.26
C GLY A 24 -12.20 6.56 13.54
N GLY A 25 -12.38 5.62 12.61
CA GLY A 25 -13.63 5.45 11.85
C GLY A 25 -14.75 4.79 12.65
N GLY A 26 -14.41 4.02 13.70
CA GLY A 26 -15.37 3.26 14.48
C GLY A 26 -16.01 2.09 13.71
N PRO A 27 -16.93 1.32 14.33
CA PRO A 27 -17.38 0.03 13.81
C PRO A 27 -18.26 0.09 12.56
N ARG A 28 -18.71 1.29 12.15
CA ARG A 28 -19.64 1.48 11.03
C ARG A 28 -18.97 1.98 9.76
N VAL A 29 -17.69 2.32 9.80
CA VAL A 29 -16.94 2.85 8.66
C VAL A 29 -15.91 1.83 8.20
N LYS A 30 -16.00 1.44 6.92
CA LYS A 30 -14.98 0.60 6.29
C LYS A 30 -13.83 1.48 5.79
N ILE A 31 -12.61 1.01 6.01
CA ILE A 31 -11.38 1.70 5.62
C ILE A 31 -10.65 0.89 4.56
N TRP A 32 -10.39 1.54 3.43
CA TRP A 32 -9.61 1.01 2.29
C TRP A 32 -8.45 1.95 1.99
N PRO A 33 -7.23 1.68 2.49
CA PRO A 33 -6.06 2.47 2.14
C PRO A 33 -5.82 2.47 0.63
N GLY A 34 -5.60 3.67 0.08
CA GLY A 34 -5.11 3.83 -1.28
C GLY A 34 -3.60 3.63 -1.31
N ILE A 35 -3.13 2.67 -2.08
CA ILE A 35 -1.71 2.38 -2.28
C ILE A 35 -1.33 2.94 -3.65
N ASP A 36 -0.46 3.94 -3.68
CA ASP A 36 0.12 4.42 -4.94
C ASP A 36 1.02 3.35 -5.56
N ILE A 37 0.98 3.24 -6.89
CA ILE A 37 1.78 2.28 -7.66
C ILE A 37 2.25 2.93 -8.94
N ASP A 38 3.56 3.03 -9.16
CA ASP A 38 4.13 3.57 -10.39
C ASP A 38 3.70 5.03 -10.69
N ILE A 39 3.50 5.83 -9.64
CA ILE A 39 3.47 7.30 -9.79
C ILE A 39 4.80 7.73 -10.45
N PRO A 40 4.75 8.55 -11.52
CA PRO A 40 5.97 9.12 -12.09
C PRO A 40 6.73 9.94 -11.05
N THR A 41 7.98 9.56 -10.82
CA THR A 41 8.92 10.27 -9.95
C THR A 41 10.12 10.76 -10.75
N GLY A 42 10.87 11.74 -10.22
CA GLY A 42 12.09 12.26 -10.86
C GLY A 42 13.19 11.19 -11.07
N PRO A 43 14.18 11.40 -11.94
CA PRO A 43 15.17 10.36 -12.29
C PRO A 43 15.93 9.77 -11.09
N ALA A 44 16.25 10.59 -10.08
CA ALA A 44 16.95 10.19 -8.86
C ALA A 44 16.02 9.78 -7.70
N GLU A 45 14.71 9.85 -7.91
CA GLU A 45 13.72 9.57 -6.88
C GLU A 45 13.36 8.08 -6.84
N LYS A 46 12.82 7.63 -5.71
CA LYS A 46 12.40 6.24 -5.53
C LYS A 46 11.47 5.82 -6.68
N LYS A 47 11.79 4.65 -7.25
CA LYS A 47 10.88 3.94 -8.16
C LYS A 47 10.17 2.85 -7.41
N THR A 48 8.88 2.69 -7.68
CA THR A 48 8.08 1.57 -7.15
C THR A 48 8.71 0.25 -7.61
N GLN A 49 9.01 -0.60 -6.64
CA GLN A 49 9.45 -1.97 -6.82
C GLN A 49 8.33 -2.93 -6.39
N PRO A 50 8.30 -4.17 -6.92
CA PRO A 50 7.29 -5.15 -6.53
C PRO A 50 7.25 -5.39 -5.01
N GLU A 51 8.41 -5.38 -4.35
CA GLU A 51 8.49 -5.61 -2.91
C GLU A 51 7.88 -4.46 -2.10
N ASP A 52 8.00 -3.21 -2.56
CA ASP A 52 7.35 -2.06 -1.91
C ASP A 52 5.83 -2.27 -1.86
N VAL A 53 5.25 -2.67 -2.99
CA VAL A 53 3.81 -2.92 -3.13
C VAL A 53 3.35 -4.09 -2.27
N TYR A 54 4.09 -5.20 -2.30
CA TYR A 54 3.78 -6.36 -1.47
C TYR A 54 3.75 -6.01 0.02
N GLN A 55 4.79 -5.32 0.51
CA GLN A 55 4.89 -4.95 1.92
C GLN A 55 3.83 -3.92 2.31
N ALA A 56 3.55 -2.92 1.47
CA ALA A 56 2.51 -1.93 1.71
C ALA A 56 1.11 -2.57 1.80
N VAL A 57 0.78 -3.47 0.87
CA VAL A 57 -0.51 -4.19 0.89
C VAL A 57 -0.61 -5.07 2.14
N ARG A 58 0.42 -5.87 2.47
CA ARG A 58 0.42 -6.69 3.68
C ARG A 58 0.28 -5.84 4.95
N ALA A 59 0.99 -4.72 5.03
CA ALA A 59 0.92 -3.81 6.16
C ALA A 59 -0.47 -3.18 6.33
N ALA A 60 -1.16 -2.83 5.25
CA ALA A 60 -2.54 -2.35 5.31
C ALA A 60 -3.47 -3.40 5.92
N PHE A 61 -3.41 -4.66 5.47
CA PHE A 61 -4.23 -5.73 6.05
C PHE A 61 -3.85 -6.03 7.52
N GLN A 62 -2.56 -6.06 7.85
CA GLN A 62 -2.10 -6.15 9.25
C GLN A 62 -2.58 -4.98 10.13
N GLY A 63 -2.88 -3.84 9.51
CA GLY A 63 -3.45 -2.67 10.16
C GLY A 63 -4.96 -2.74 10.37
N GLY A 64 -5.62 -3.80 9.92
CA GLY A 64 -7.08 -3.96 10.02
C GLY A 64 -7.85 -3.33 8.88
N ALA A 65 -7.20 -3.05 7.73
CA ALA A 65 -7.91 -2.59 6.55
C ALA A 65 -8.98 -3.60 6.13
N HIS A 66 -10.11 -3.08 5.63
CA HIS A 66 -11.19 -3.89 5.06
C HIS A 66 -10.90 -4.29 3.60
N GLY A 67 -9.79 -3.81 3.07
CA GLY A 67 -9.25 -4.08 1.74
C GLY A 67 -8.26 -2.97 1.36
N VAL A 68 -7.80 -2.98 0.11
CA VAL A 68 -6.92 -1.91 -0.42
C VAL A 68 -7.39 -1.46 -1.80
N LEU A 69 -7.09 -0.22 -2.16
CA LEU A 69 -7.27 0.31 -3.50
C LEU A 69 -5.89 0.52 -4.12
N LEU A 70 -5.66 -0.05 -5.31
CA LEU A 70 -4.46 0.29 -6.09
C LEU A 70 -4.74 1.61 -6.80
N SER A 71 -4.21 2.70 -6.27
CA SER A 71 -4.67 4.08 -6.55
C SER A 71 -3.99 4.69 -7.77
N ARG A 72 -4.00 3.98 -8.91
CA ARG A 72 -3.53 4.45 -10.23
C ARG A 72 -4.33 3.87 -11.38
N LYS A 73 -4.20 4.48 -12.56
CA LYS A 73 -4.77 3.95 -13.80
C LYS A 73 -4.09 2.62 -14.13
N TYR A 74 -4.87 1.56 -14.32
CA TYR A 74 -4.34 0.22 -14.57
C TYR A 74 -3.32 0.17 -15.71
N SER A 75 -3.57 0.88 -16.82
CA SER A 75 -2.68 0.91 -17.97
C SER A 75 -1.30 1.52 -17.71
N GLU A 76 -1.13 2.24 -16.60
CA GLU A 76 0.13 2.89 -16.21
C GLU A 76 0.90 2.06 -15.17
N MET A 77 0.26 1.05 -14.57
CA MET A 77 0.87 0.19 -13.58
C MET A 77 1.65 -0.94 -14.23
N LYS A 78 2.86 -1.18 -13.75
CA LYS A 78 3.67 -2.32 -14.18
C LYS A 78 3.03 -3.60 -13.68
N LEU A 79 2.86 -4.59 -14.56
CA LEU A 79 2.25 -5.88 -14.20
C LEU A 79 2.98 -6.60 -13.05
N ALA A 80 4.31 -6.41 -12.93
CA ALA A 80 5.08 -6.97 -11.82
C ALA A 80 4.62 -6.42 -10.45
N ASN A 81 4.30 -5.12 -10.39
CA ASN A 81 3.83 -4.47 -9.17
C ASN A 81 2.40 -4.90 -8.82
N ILE A 82 1.52 -5.03 -9.82
CA ILE A 82 0.15 -5.57 -9.61
C ILE A 82 0.20 -7.03 -9.12
N ARG A 83 1.08 -7.87 -9.70
CA ARG A 83 1.27 -9.26 -9.25
C ARG A 83 1.72 -9.33 -7.79
N ALA A 84 2.55 -8.40 -7.34
CA ALA A 84 3.00 -8.33 -5.95
C ALA A 84 1.86 -7.99 -4.98
N ALA A 85 0.96 -7.07 -5.36
CA ALA A 85 -0.27 -6.84 -4.61
C ALA A 85 -1.14 -8.11 -4.54
N GLY A 86 -1.32 -8.80 -5.68
CA GLY A 86 -2.06 -10.07 -5.71
C GLY A 86 -1.40 -11.19 -4.91
N ARG A 87 -0.06 -11.22 -4.81
CA ARG A 87 0.68 -12.12 -3.91
C ARG A 87 0.35 -11.80 -2.45
N ALA A 88 0.44 -10.54 -2.05
CA ALA A 88 0.14 -10.10 -0.69
C ALA A 88 -1.27 -10.51 -0.23
N VAL A 89 -2.28 -10.32 -1.09
CA VAL A 89 -3.67 -10.70 -0.79
C VAL A 89 -3.84 -12.22 -0.65
N ARG A 90 -3.23 -13.02 -1.53
CA ARG A 90 -3.34 -14.49 -1.48
C ARG A 90 -2.69 -15.11 -0.24
N GLU A 91 -1.67 -14.46 0.29
CA GLU A 91 -0.98 -14.91 1.51
C GLU A 91 -1.68 -14.47 2.80
N LEU A 92 -2.75 -13.67 2.71
CA LEU A 92 -3.62 -13.42 3.86
C LEU A 92 -4.32 -14.72 4.21
N LYS A 93 -4.10 -15.21 5.43
CA LYS A 93 -4.92 -16.31 5.96
C LYS A 93 -6.36 -15.81 6.10
N PRO A 94 -7.37 -16.59 5.67
CA PRO A 94 -8.74 -16.34 6.10
C PRO A 94 -8.75 -16.33 7.63
N GLY A 95 -9.25 -15.23 8.21
CA GLY A 95 -9.52 -15.13 9.65
C GLY A 95 -10.77 -15.90 10.03
#